data_AF-A0A944DZV8-F1
#
_entry.id   AF-A0A944DZV8-F1
#
_cell.length_a   1.000
_cell.length_b   1.000
_cell.length_c   1.000
_cell.angle_alpha   90.00
_cell.angle_beta   90.00
_cell.angle_gamma   90.00
#
_symmetry.space_group_name_H-M   'P 1'
#
loop_
_entity.id
_entity.type
_entity.pdbx_description
1 polymer ?
#
loop_
_entity_poly.entity_id
_entity_poly.type
_entity_poly.pdbx_seq_one_letter_code
_entity_poly.pdbx_strand_id
1 'polypeptide(L)'
;MFLLLTAPRRAVAALAVSTVAFTGAPAAAAPAAEERPPAAHTEVAISPVDLNGPAISAVKVTVTNAGPDRMRRLKVAFEGPAGWAVQPALRSVDGSYAPGADATAEFRIQVPEPRSGFTMRTFTATATYEGGDGEGTATGTRVQRSGPVLARLADAYNNVGITDENNTGPGDYDGEGNSFSAQKLADVGLTPGAAVTALGARLTWPSAAPGTKNNAASTGQAVRLDGKGSRLVFLGSGVTTGATGTATVIYTDGSGTSGAVGFPNWSFQEATEHGATLVESTNGRNRPDGYGNAGIAYRVFANSIPLDPAKTVEVVVLPANAGVHLFDMAVAP
;
A
#
# COMPACT_ATOMS: atom_id res chain seq x y z
N MET A 1 80.89 13.99 -51.14
CA MET A 1 81.52 13.42 -49.93
C MET A 1 80.55 12.38 -49.40
N PHE A 2 81.02 11.12 -49.38
CA PHE A 2 80.38 9.86 -48.97
C PHE A 2 79.28 9.20 -49.84
N LEU A 3 79.73 8.14 -50.53
CA LEU A 3 79.01 6.99 -51.13
C LEU A 3 78.14 6.25 -50.08
N LEU A 4 77.21 5.32 -50.35
CA LEU A 4 77.15 4.19 -51.30
C LEU A 4 75.69 3.73 -51.52
N LEU A 5 75.49 3.16 -52.72
CA LEU A 5 74.67 1.98 -53.08
C LEU A 5 73.15 2.04 -53.37
N THR A 6 72.86 1.91 -54.68
CA THR A 6 72.05 0.88 -55.39
C THR A 6 70.53 0.75 -55.16
N ALA A 7 69.77 1.15 -56.22
CA ALA A 7 68.87 0.36 -57.09
C ALA A 7 67.70 -0.49 -56.50
N PRO A 8 66.72 -0.96 -57.31
CA PRO A 8 65.93 -0.31 -58.38
C PRO A 8 64.39 -0.51 -58.22
N ARG A 9 63.65 0.06 -59.19
CA ARG A 9 62.21 -0.06 -59.52
C ARG A 9 61.54 -1.43 -59.28
N ARG A 10 60.26 -1.44 -58.89
CA ARG A 10 59.13 -1.93 -59.74
C ARG A 10 57.75 -1.83 -59.06
N ALA A 11 56.75 -1.84 -59.93
CA ALA A 11 55.37 -1.47 -59.74
C ALA A 11 54.48 -2.59 -59.13
N VAL A 12 53.40 -2.10 -58.50
CA VAL A 12 52.07 -2.66 -58.22
C VAL A 12 51.81 -4.11 -58.65
N ALA A 13 51.48 -4.94 -57.66
CA ALA A 13 50.64 -6.13 -57.81
C ALA A 13 49.60 -6.12 -56.67
N ALA A 14 48.31 -6.18 -57.04
CA ALA A 14 47.20 -6.33 -56.11
C ALA A 14 47.21 -7.75 -55.52
N LEU A 15 47.12 -7.87 -54.19
CA LEU A 15 46.86 -9.14 -53.51
C LEU A 15 45.49 -9.09 -52.84
N ALA A 16 44.61 -9.98 -53.28
CA ALA A 16 43.38 -10.35 -52.61
C ALA A 16 43.70 -11.06 -51.28
N VAL A 17 43.03 -10.68 -50.19
CA VAL A 17 43.11 -11.41 -48.91
C VAL A 17 41.86 -12.29 -48.81
N SER A 18 42.08 -13.60 -48.87
CA SER A 18 41.06 -14.63 -48.70
C SER A 18 40.64 -14.75 -47.22
N THR A 19 39.35 -14.64 -46.97
CA THR A 19 38.70 -14.97 -45.70
C THR A 19 38.70 -16.49 -45.48
N VAL A 20 39.26 -16.95 -44.36
CA VAL A 20 39.17 -18.33 -43.90
C VAL A 20 37.82 -18.53 -43.21
N ALA A 21 36.97 -19.39 -43.78
CA ALA A 21 35.73 -19.83 -43.15
C ALA A 21 36.01 -21.03 -42.22
N PHE A 22 35.76 -20.88 -40.93
CA PHE A 22 35.65 -22.01 -40.00
C PHE A 22 34.23 -22.56 -40.04
N THR A 23 34.05 -23.77 -40.55
CA THR A 23 32.79 -24.51 -40.48
C THR A 23 32.63 -25.12 -39.08
N GLY A 24 31.83 -24.48 -38.23
CA GLY A 24 31.38 -25.07 -36.96
C GLY A 24 30.36 -26.19 -37.22
N ALA A 25 30.56 -27.34 -36.57
CA ALA A 25 29.60 -28.45 -36.58
C ALA A 25 28.26 -28.02 -35.93
N PRO A 26 27.11 -28.59 -36.35
CA PRO A 26 25.82 -28.25 -35.76
C PRO A 26 25.75 -28.78 -34.32
N ALA A 27 25.46 -27.88 -33.38
CA ALA A 27 25.15 -28.24 -32.00
C ALA A 27 23.87 -29.09 -31.98
N ALA A 28 23.95 -30.29 -31.41
CA ALA A 28 22.77 -31.08 -31.11
C ALA A 28 21.86 -30.28 -30.16
N ALA A 29 20.60 -30.09 -30.56
CA ALA A 29 19.60 -29.43 -29.74
C ALA A 29 19.42 -30.22 -28.43
N ALA A 30 19.69 -29.57 -27.30
CA ALA A 30 19.31 -30.09 -25.99
C ALA A 30 17.78 -30.26 -25.95
N PRO A 31 17.25 -31.35 -25.38
CA PRO A 31 15.81 -31.50 -25.24
C PRO A 31 15.29 -30.34 -24.37
N ALA A 32 14.19 -29.74 -24.81
CA ALA A 32 13.46 -28.73 -24.05
C ALA A 32 13.16 -29.31 -22.66
N ALA A 33 13.61 -28.62 -21.61
CA ALA A 33 13.21 -28.94 -20.25
C ALA A 33 11.70 -28.77 -20.18
N GLU A 34 10.96 -29.85 -19.95
CA GLU A 34 9.57 -29.77 -19.52
C GLU A 34 9.54 -28.87 -18.28
N GLU A 35 8.79 -27.76 -18.35
CA GLU A 35 8.44 -26.98 -17.18
C GLU A 35 7.71 -27.91 -16.22
N ARG A 36 8.45 -28.37 -15.21
CA ARG A 36 7.89 -29.18 -14.13
C ARG A 36 6.76 -28.36 -13.50
N PRO A 37 5.52 -28.86 -13.43
CA PRO A 37 4.46 -28.16 -12.75
C PRO A 37 4.94 -27.77 -11.33
N PRO A 38 4.57 -26.57 -10.84
CA PRO A 38 4.99 -26.11 -9.52
C PRO A 38 4.70 -27.19 -8.48
N ALA A 39 5.66 -27.42 -7.57
CA ALA A 39 5.48 -28.41 -6.53
C ALA A 39 4.19 -28.10 -5.76
N ALA A 40 3.30 -29.08 -5.65
CA ALA A 40 2.04 -28.92 -4.97
C ALA A 40 2.29 -28.92 -3.45
N HIS A 41 2.14 -27.75 -2.84
CA HIS A 41 2.35 -27.53 -1.41
C HIS A 41 1.05 -27.75 -0.63
N THR A 42 1.15 -28.31 0.57
CA THR A 42 0.01 -28.46 1.48
C THR A 42 -0.64 -27.10 1.73
N GLU A 43 -1.95 -27.02 1.53
CA GLU A 43 -2.70 -25.78 1.68
C GLU A 43 -3.46 -25.76 3.00
N VAL A 44 -3.58 -24.57 3.61
CA VAL A 44 -4.35 -24.37 4.84
C VAL A 44 -5.35 -23.23 4.62
N ALA A 45 -6.63 -23.54 4.74
CA ALA A 45 -7.73 -22.60 4.55
C ALA A 45 -8.51 -22.39 5.85
N ILE A 46 -8.83 -21.14 6.17
CA ILE A 46 -9.60 -20.74 7.36
C ILE A 46 -10.99 -20.25 6.91
N SER A 47 -12.04 -20.77 7.53
CA SER A 47 -13.42 -20.32 7.27
C SER A 47 -13.63 -18.86 7.69
N PRO A 48 -14.64 -18.17 7.13
CA PRO A 48 -15.12 -16.91 7.69
C PRO A 48 -15.42 -17.04 9.20
N VAL A 49 -15.00 -16.03 9.96
CA VAL A 49 -15.32 -15.84 11.37
C VAL A 49 -16.42 -14.78 11.47
N ASP A 50 -17.46 -15.04 12.25
CA ASP A 50 -18.46 -14.01 12.57
C ASP A 50 -17.83 -12.98 13.50
N LEU A 51 -17.79 -11.71 13.08
CA LEU A 51 -17.15 -10.64 13.84
C LEU A 51 -18.13 -9.87 14.73
N ASN A 52 -19.40 -10.28 14.79
CA ASN A 52 -20.43 -9.69 15.62
C ASN A 52 -20.33 -10.17 17.07
N GLY A 53 -19.34 -9.66 17.80
CA GLY A 53 -19.18 -9.93 19.22
C GLY A 53 -20.03 -9.03 20.14
N PRO A 54 -20.03 -9.27 21.45
CA PRO A 54 -19.30 -10.35 22.13
C PRO A 54 -19.98 -11.72 21.91
N ALA A 55 -19.25 -12.68 21.33
CA ALA A 55 -19.81 -13.99 20.99
C ALA A 55 -18.72 -15.07 20.89
N ILE A 56 -19.12 -16.35 20.93
CA ILE A 56 -18.25 -17.47 20.59
C ILE A 56 -18.55 -17.88 19.15
N SER A 57 -17.60 -17.69 18.24
CA SER A 57 -17.70 -18.14 16.86
C SER A 57 -17.01 -19.49 16.68
N ALA A 58 -17.64 -20.41 15.95
CA ALA A 58 -16.96 -21.59 15.44
C ALA A 58 -16.09 -21.20 14.23
N VAL A 59 -14.90 -21.78 14.13
CA VAL A 59 -13.99 -21.58 13.00
C VAL A 59 -13.51 -22.94 12.52
N LYS A 60 -13.65 -23.18 11.22
CA LYS A 60 -13.20 -24.39 10.55
C LYS A 60 -11.87 -24.10 9.85
N VAL A 61 -10.85 -24.90 10.16
CA VAL A 61 -9.58 -24.93 9.42
C VAL A 61 -9.56 -26.20 8.57
N THR A 62 -9.32 -26.04 7.28
CA THR A 62 -9.17 -27.13 6.31
C THR A 62 -7.73 -27.22 5.88
N VAL A 63 -7.14 -28.40 5.94
CA VAL A 63 -5.77 -28.69 5.48
C VAL A 63 -5.88 -29.64 4.31
N THR A 64 -5.41 -29.23 3.14
CA THR A 64 -5.46 -30.04 1.91
C THR A 64 -4.07 -30.58 1.63
N ASN A 65 -3.94 -31.91 1.60
CA ASN A 65 -2.68 -32.54 1.24
C ASN A 65 -2.44 -32.44 -0.27
N ALA A 66 -1.78 -31.39 -0.75
CA ALA A 66 -1.45 -31.28 -2.17
C ALA A 66 -0.18 -32.07 -2.55
N GLY A 67 0.57 -32.55 -1.57
CA GLY A 67 1.83 -33.26 -1.80
C GLY A 67 1.67 -34.71 -2.30
N PRO A 68 2.76 -35.31 -2.80
CA PRO A 68 2.73 -36.65 -3.39
C PRO A 68 2.61 -37.78 -2.36
N ASP A 69 3.00 -37.54 -1.11
CA ASP A 69 2.99 -38.55 -0.06
C ASP A 69 1.72 -38.48 0.79
N ARG A 70 1.41 -39.61 1.43
CA ARG A 70 0.32 -39.69 2.39
C ARG A 70 0.65 -38.88 3.66
N MET A 71 -0.19 -37.92 4.00
CA MET A 71 -0.07 -37.10 5.21
C MET A 71 -0.58 -37.84 6.45
N ARG A 72 0.09 -37.68 7.58
CA ARG A 72 -0.26 -38.29 8.88
C ARG A 72 0.23 -37.43 10.04
N ARG A 73 -0.16 -37.81 11.27
CA ARG A 73 0.20 -37.11 12.51
C ARG A 73 -0.12 -35.62 12.47
N LEU A 74 -1.23 -35.26 11.82
CA LEU A 74 -1.63 -33.88 11.62
C LEU A 74 -2.02 -33.22 12.95
N LYS A 75 -1.41 -32.07 13.24
CA LYS A 75 -1.84 -31.15 14.29
C LYS A 75 -2.05 -29.77 13.69
N VAL A 76 -3.16 -29.14 14.05
CA VAL A 76 -3.54 -27.81 13.58
C VAL A 76 -3.56 -26.87 14.77
N ALA A 77 -2.75 -25.82 14.72
CA ALA A 77 -2.82 -24.68 15.62
C ALA A 77 -3.65 -23.58 14.97
N PHE A 78 -4.48 -22.88 15.74
CA PHE A 78 -5.27 -21.75 15.27
C PHE A 78 -5.13 -20.57 16.23
N GLU A 79 -4.83 -19.41 15.67
CA GLU A 79 -4.63 -18.16 16.38
C GLU A 79 -5.53 -17.08 15.78
N GLY A 80 -6.22 -16.35 16.68
CA GLY A 80 -6.97 -15.16 16.33
C GLY A 80 -6.12 -13.90 16.35
N PRO A 81 -6.72 -12.73 16.07
CA PRO A 81 -6.08 -11.43 16.28
C PRO A 81 -5.55 -11.28 17.71
N ALA A 82 -4.53 -10.44 17.88
CA ALA A 82 -3.93 -10.19 19.19
C ALA A 82 -4.98 -9.88 20.26
N GLY A 83 -4.92 -10.62 21.37
CA GLY A 83 -5.84 -10.48 22.51
C GLY A 83 -7.17 -11.26 22.38
N TRP A 84 -7.40 -12.00 21.30
CA TRP A 84 -8.58 -12.86 21.15
C TRP A 84 -8.30 -14.25 21.73
N ALA A 85 -9.23 -14.78 22.51
CA ALA A 85 -9.09 -16.11 23.11
C ALA A 85 -9.58 -17.20 22.15
N VAL A 86 -8.77 -18.22 21.92
CA VAL A 86 -9.10 -19.40 21.10
C VAL A 86 -9.07 -20.65 21.98
N GLN A 87 -10.09 -21.50 21.87
CA GLN A 87 -10.16 -22.77 22.61
C GLN A 87 -10.66 -23.95 21.75
N PRO A 88 -9.93 -25.09 21.78
CA PRO A 88 -8.52 -25.20 22.15
C PRO A 88 -7.64 -24.50 21.10
N ALA A 89 -6.44 -24.02 21.43
CA ALA A 89 -5.55 -23.40 20.45
C ALA A 89 -4.86 -24.42 19.50
N LEU A 90 -4.84 -25.70 19.88
CA LEU A 90 -4.23 -26.79 19.13
C LEU A 90 -5.19 -28.00 19.09
N ARG A 91 -5.30 -28.62 17.92
CA ARG A 91 -6.08 -29.85 17.68
C ARG A 91 -5.21 -30.88 16.97
N SER A 92 -5.12 -32.09 17.50
CA SER A 92 -4.68 -33.25 16.71
C SER A 92 -5.84 -33.73 15.85
N VAL A 93 -5.58 -34.05 14.59
CA VAL A 93 -6.57 -34.59 13.66
C VAL A 93 -6.17 -36.01 13.30
N ASP A 94 -6.92 -36.98 13.81
CA ASP A 94 -6.62 -38.40 13.61
C ASP A 94 -6.86 -38.80 12.16
N GLY A 95 -6.07 -39.74 11.66
CA GLY A 95 -6.21 -40.30 10.32
C GLY A 95 -4.97 -40.19 9.46
N SER A 96 -5.13 -40.60 8.21
CA SER A 96 -4.08 -40.54 7.21
C SER A 96 -4.64 -40.18 5.84
N TYR A 97 -4.14 -39.09 5.30
CA TYR A 97 -4.75 -38.35 4.20
C TYR A 97 -3.96 -38.60 2.92
N ALA A 98 -4.62 -39.18 1.92
CA ALA A 98 -4.01 -39.40 0.60
C ALA A 98 -3.69 -38.06 -0.10
N PRO A 99 -2.87 -38.07 -1.16
CA PRO A 99 -2.75 -36.90 -2.03
C PRO A 99 -4.13 -36.41 -2.51
N GLY A 100 -4.34 -35.11 -2.43
CA GLY A 100 -5.60 -34.42 -2.73
C GLY A 100 -6.69 -34.51 -1.65
N ALA A 101 -6.45 -35.18 -0.51
CA ALA A 101 -7.45 -35.31 0.54
C ALA A 101 -7.43 -34.13 1.53
N ASP A 102 -8.62 -33.80 2.04
CA ASP A 102 -8.81 -32.76 3.04
C ASP A 102 -8.91 -33.33 4.46
N ALA A 103 -8.33 -32.60 5.40
CA ALA A 103 -8.53 -32.77 6.83
C ALA A 103 -9.19 -31.51 7.40
N THR A 104 -10.06 -31.67 8.40
CA THR A 104 -10.75 -30.55 9.04
C THR A 104 -10.49 -30.54 10.55
N ALA A 105 -10.19 -29.35 11.08
CA ALA A 105 -10.17 -29.07 12.51
C ALA A 105 -11.12 -27.92 12.86
N GLU A 106 -11.87 -28.08 13.95
CA GLU A 106 -12.80 -27.05 14.45
C GLU A 106 -12.30 -26.41 15.74
N PHE A 107 -12.41 -25.08 15.76
CA PHE A 107 -11.97 -24.19 16.82
C PHE A 107 -13.14 -23.31 17.29
N ARG A 108 -13.07 -22.84 18.53
CA ARG A 108 -13.95 -21.78 19.04
C ARG A 108 -13.12 -20.57 19.38
N ILE A 109 -13.56 -19.40 18.92
CA ILE A 109 -12.90 -18.13 19.21
C ILE A 109 -13.87 -17.19 19.91
N GLN A 110 -13.39 -16.56 20.98
CA GLN A 110 -14.12 -15.49 21.66
C GLN A 110 -13.90 -14.19 20.89
N VAL A 111 -14.94 -13.79 20.19
CA VAL A 111 -15.02 -12.53 19.44
C VAL A 111 -15.38 -11.44 20.45
N PRO A 112 -14.51 -10.45 20.69
CA PRO A 112 -14.79 -9.35 21.60
C PRO A 112 -15.85 -8.41 21.00
N GLU A 113 -16.36 -7.52 21.84
CA GLU A 113 -17.25 -6.45 21.42
C GLU A 113 -16.63 -5.59 20.29
N PRO A 114 -17.39 -5.27 19.23
CA PRO A 114 -16.94 -4.41 18.15
C PRO A 114 -16.41 -3.08 18.67
N ARG A 115 -15.24 -2.68 18.16
CA ARG A 115 -14.66 -1.36 18.42
C ARG A 115 -15.01 -0.41 17.29
N SER A 116 -15.10 0.88 17.61
CA SER A 116 -15.21 1.94 16.61
C SER A 116 -13.97 1.98 15.72
N GLY A 117 -14.15 2.41 14.47
CA GLY A 117 -13.07 2.51 13.51
C GLY A 117 -12.89 1.24 12.67
N PHE A 118 -12.25 1.41 11.52
CA PHE A 118 -11.95 0.32 10.62
C PHE A 118 -10.78 -0.51 11.16
N THR A 119 -10.82 -1.83 11.00
CA THR A 119 -9.73 -2.72 11.42
C THR A 119 -9.65 -3.95 10.52
N MET A 120 -8.43 -4.29 10.13
CA MET A 120 -8.09 -5.57 9.50
C MET A 120 -7.78 -6.60 10.59
N ARG A 121 -8.45 -7.74 10.55
CA ARG A 121 -8.30 -8.84 11.52
C ARG A 121 -7.66 -10.02 10.83
N THR A 122 -6.44 -10.34 11.24
CA THR A 122 -5.70 -11.50 10.73
C THR A 122 -5.95 -12.70 11.64
N PHE A 123 -6.31 -13.81 11.02
CA PHE A 123 -6.39 -15.14 11.62
C PHE A 123 -5.32 -16.01 10.98
N THR A 124 -4.65 -16.81 11.79
CA THR A 124 -3.55 -17.66 11.33
C THR A 124 -3.82 -19.09 11.76
N ALA A 125 -3.58 -20.03 10.87
CA ALA A 125 -3.62 -21.45 11.17
C ALA A 125 -2.33 -22.11 10.68
N THR A 126 -1.74 -22.93 11.54
CA THR A 126 -0.50 -23.64 11.24
C THR A 126 -0.75 -25.13 11.39
N ALA A 127 -0.60 -25.86 10.28
CA ALA A 127 -0.64 -27.32 10.25
C ALA A 127 0.78 -27.86 10.39
N THR A 128 0.97 -28.87 11.25
CA THR A 128 2.21 -29.66 11.34
C THR A 128 1.87 -31.11 11.09
N TYR A 129 2.67 -31.80 10.28
CA TYR A 129 2.35 -33.13 9.79
C TYR A 129 3.61 -33.89 9.37
N GLU A 130 3.44 -35.15 8.99
CA GLU A 130 4.46 -35.93 8.32
C GLU A 130 3.98 -36.48 6.99
N GLY A 131 4.90 -36.65 6.05
CA GLY A 131 4.57 -36.97 4.66
C GLY A 131 4.04 -35.73 3.95
N GLY A 132 3.02 -35.89 3.12
CA GLY A 132 2.45 -34.81 2.34
C GLY A 132 3.41 -34.29 1.28
N ASP A 133 3.76 -33.01 1.37
CA ASP A 133 4.75 -32.34 0.50
C ASP A 133 6.20 -32.46 1.01
N GLY A 134 6.41 -33.06 2.19
CA GLY A 134 7.73 -33.22 2.80
C GLY A 134 8.21 -32.01 3.61
N GLU A 135 7.47 -30.90 3.63
CA GLU A 135 7.84 -29.69 4.39
C GLU A 135 7.56 -29.81 5.89
N GLY A 136 6.62 -30.70 6.26
CA GLY A 136 6.24 -30.98 7.64
C GLY A 136 5.44 -29.87 8.33
N THR A 137 5.26 -28.72 7.69
CA THR A 137 4.43 -27.61 8.16
C THR A 137 3.85 -26.80 7.01
N ALA A 138 2.65 -26.28 7.20
CA ALA A 138 2.00 -25.35 6.29
C ALA A 138 1.22 -24.28 7.07
N THR A 139 1.18 -23.05 6.55
CA THR A 139 0.51 -21.92 7.22
C THR A 139 -0.51 -21.28 6.29
N GLY A 140 -1.71 -21.07 6.82
CA GLY A 140 -2.78 -20.34 6.17
C GLY A 140 -3.10 -19.07 6.94
N THR A 141 -3.40 -17.99 6.23
CA THR A 141 -3.91 -16.76 6.86
C THR A 141 -5.23 -16.36 6.24
N ARG A 142 -6.07 -15.73 7.05
CA ARG A 142 -7.30 -15.09 6.61
C ARG A 142 -7.35 -13.70 7.19
N VAL A 143 -7.60 -12.72 6.33
CA VAL A 143 -7.83 -11.33 6.75
C VAL A 143 -9.30 -11.00 6.57
N GLN A 144 -9.96 -10.52 7.63
CA GLN A 144 -11.32 -9.99 7.57
C GLN A 144 -11.38 -8.54 8.03
N ARG A 145 -12.30 -7.79 7.44
CA ARG A 145 -12.51 -6.37 7.74
C ARG A 145 -13.62 -6.22 8.77
N SER A 146 -13.48 -5.27 9.70
CA SER A 146 -14.57 -4.84 10.58
C SER A 146 -14.59 -3.32 10.72
N GLY A 147 -15.74 -2.76 11.06
CA GLY A 147 -15.93 -1.32 11.20
C GLY A 147 -16.40 -0.65 9.91
N PRO A 148 -16.69 0.66 9.96
CA PRO A 148 -17.26 1.39 8.83
C PRO A 148 -16.23 1.61 7.72
N VAL A 149 -16.71 1.57 6.47
CA VAL A 149 -16.00 2.07 5.29
C VAL A 149 -16.76 3.28 4.79
N LEU A 150 -16.09 4.43 4.76
CA LEU A 150 -16.66 5.71 4.35
C LEU A 150 -16.82 5.76 2.83
N ALA A 151 -17.86 6.45 2.34
CA ALA A 151 -18.16 6.47 0.90
C ALA A 151 -17.19 7.33 0.09
N ARG A 152 -16.68 8.42 0.68
CA ARG A 152 -15.70 9.34 0.08
C ARG A 152 -14.81 9.96 1.15
N LEU A 153 -13.64 10.49 0.76
CA LEU A 153 -12.69 11.08 1.71
C LEU A 153 -13.31 12.24 2.49
N ALA A 154 -14.19 13.02 1.87
CA ALA A 154 -14.90 14.11 2.53
C ALA A 154 -15.78 13.65 3.72
N ASP A 155 -16.22 12.38 3.77
CA ASP A 155 -16.91 11.83 4.95
C ASP A 155 -15.94 11.51 6.10
N ALA A 156 -14.62 11.48 5.83
CA ALA A 156 -13.56 11.34 6.83
C ALA A 156 -13.09 12.70 7.37
N TYR A 157 -13.54 13.82 6.80
CA TYR A 157 -13.12 15.14 7.25
C TYR A 157 -13.54 15.36 8.71
N ASN A 158 -12.56 15.63 9.54
CA ASN A 158 -12.71 15.76 10.98
C ASN A 158 -12.08 17.06 11.52
N ASN A 159 -11.35 17.82 10.68
CA ASN A 159 -10.63 19.01 11.10
C ASN A 159 -10.95 20.25 10.23
N VAL A 160 -10.89 21.44 10.83
CA VAL A 160 -11.06 22.75 10.16
C VAL A 160 -9.69 23.33 9.82
N GLY A 161 -9.18 22.99 8.64
CA GLY A 161 -7.85 23.41 8.20
C GLY A 161 -7.78 24.76 7.50
N ILE A 162 -8.94 25.34 7.16
CA ILE A 162 -9.05 26.50 6.27
C ILE A 162 -10.14 27.41 6.85
N THR A 163 -9.83 28.69 7.00
CA THR A 163 -10.78 29.70 7.49
C THR A 163 -10.75 30.96 6.64
N ASP A 164 -11.79 31.77 6.77
CA ASP A 164 -11.83 33.11 6.20
C ASP A 164 -10.99 34.07 7.05
N GLU A 165 -10.24 34.99 6.44
CA GLU A 165 -9.47 36.00 7.18
C GLU A 165 -10.34 36.89 8.09
N ASN A 166 -11.63 37.05 7.80
CA ASN A 166 -12.60 37.78 8.65
C ASN A 166 -13.26 36.89 9.72
N ASN A 167 -13.01 35.57 9.71
CA ASN A 167 -13.55 34.63 10.68
C ASN A 167 -12.57 33.46 10.90
N THR A 168 -11.45 33.76 11.55
CA THR A 168 -10.37 32.79 11.79
C THR A 168 -10.64 31.83 12.94
N GLY A 169 -11.55 32.20 13.86
CA GLY A 169 -11.81 31.49 15.11
C GLY A 169 -12.12 29.99 15.01
N PRO A 170 -12.82 29.50 13.97
CA PRO A 170 -13.10 28.06 13.83
C PRO A 170 -11.90 27.18 13.43
N GLY A 171 -10.75 27.77 13.05
CA GLY A 171 -9.61 27.04 12.51
C GLY A 171 -8.89 26.24 13.58
N ASP A 172 -8.36 25.06 13.21
CA ASP A 172 -7.53 24.23 14.09
C ASP A 172 -6.66 23.23 13.31
N TYR A 173 -6.01 23.71 12.23
CA TYR A 173 -5.15 22.89 11.39
C TYR A 173 -4.04 22.20 12.18
N ASP A 174 -3.36 22.93 13.07
CA ASP A 174 -2.18 22.46 13.81
C ASP A 174 -2.43 22.10 15.28
N GLY A 175 -3.68 22.18 15.75
CA GLY A 175 -4.04 21.96 17.17
C GLY A 175 -3.86 23.19 18.07
N GLU A 176 -3.41 24.32 17.51
CA GLU A 176 -3.23 25.59 18.23
C GLU A 176 -4.22 26.68 17.75
N GLY A 177 -5.27 26.29 17.02
CA GLY A 177 -6.26 27.21 16.47
C GLY A 177 -5.82 27.92 15.18
N ASN A 178 -4.70 27.51 14.57
CA ASN A 178 -4.23 28.11 13.33
C ASN A 178 -4.80 27.41 12.09
N SER A 179 -4.87 28.08 10.95
CA SER A 179 -5.37 27.47 9.70
C SER A 179 -4.80 28.17 8.47
N PHE A 180 -4.95 27.54 7.30
CA PHE A 180 -4.70 28.21 6.03
C PHE A 180 -5.71 29.36 5.83
N SER A 181 -5.27 30.46 5.23
CA SER A 181 -6.15 31.54 4.77
C SER A 181 -6.84 31.13 3.47
N ALA A 182 -8.17 31.15 3.45
CA ALA A 182 -8.95 30.91 2.24
C ALA A 182 -8.62 31.91 1.13
N GLN A 183 -8.36 33.18 1.49
CA GLN A 183 -7.98 34.22 0.56
C GLN A 183 -6.61 33.94 -0.07
N LYS A 184 -5.61 33.57 0.74
CA LYS A 184 -4.27 33.25 0.23
C LYS A 184 -4.25 31.99 -0.61
N LEU A 185 -5.06 30.98 -0.26
CA LEU A 185 -5.25 29.79 -1.08
C LEU A 185 -5.89 30.12 -2.42
N ALA A 186 -6.87 31.03 -2.45
CA ALA A 186 -7.48 31.49 -3.69
C ALA A 186 -6.48 32.23 -4.60
N ASP A 187 -5.54 33.00 -4.04
CA ASP A 187 -4.47 33.68 -4.79
C ASP A 187 -3.59 32.69 -5.59
N VAL A 188 -3.48 31.43 -5.13
CA VAL A 188 -2.74 30.33 -5.80
C VAL A 188 -3.67 29.31 -6.47
N GLY A 189 -4.94 29.67 -6.69
CA GLY A 189 -5.90 28.84 -7.43
C GLY A 189 -6.55 27.69 -6.63
N LEU A 190 -6.25 27.55 -5.33
CA LEU A 190 -6.88 26.56 -4.44
C LEU A 190 -8.20 27.09 -3.87
N THR A 191 -9.17 27.30 -4.75
CA THR A 191 -10.56 27.65 -4.38
C THR A 191 -11.40 26.41 -4.11
N PRO A 192 -12.52 26.49 -3.36
CA PRO A 192 -13.37 25.32 -3.09
C PRO A 192 -13.77 24.55 -4.36
N GLY A 193 -13.43 23.26 -4.43
CA GLY A 193 -13.71 22.39 -5.58
C GLY A 193 -12.78 22.58 -6.78
N ALA A 194 -11.71 23.37 -6.67
CA ALA A 194 -10.74 23.55 -7.74
C ALA A 194 -10.07 22.23 -8.14
N ALA A 195 -9.80 22.06 -9.43
CA ALA A 195 -9.02 20.92 -9.90
C ALA A 195 -7.54 21.12 -9.56
N VAL A 196 -6.90 20.07 -9.05
CA VAL A 196 -5.47 20.05 -8.74
C VAL A 196 -4.84 18.91 -9.51
N THR A 197 -3.72 19.15 -10.21
CA THR A 197 -2.98 18.09 -10.90
C THR A 197 -1.64 17.89 -10.22
N ALA A 198 -1.38 16.69 -9.72
CA ALA A 198 -0.11 16.36 -9.08
C ALA A 198 0.23 14.90 -9.32
N LEU A 199 1.52 14.62 -9.57
CA LEU A 199 2.05 13.26 -9.74
C LEU A 199 1.29 12.40 -10.78
N GLY A 200 0.66 13.04 -11.78
CA GLY A 200 -0.13 12.39 -12.82
C GLY A 200 -1.61 12.16 -12.49
N ALA A 201 -2.04 12.43 -11.25
CA ALA A 201 -3.43 12.33 -10.84
C ALA A 201 -4.19 13.65 -11.03
N ARG A 202 -5.50 13.54 -11.28
CA ARG A 202 -6.45 14.66 -11.19
C ARG A 202 -7.16 14.58 -9.84
N LEU A 203 -6.81 15.51 -8.96
CA LEU A 203 -7.34 15.69 -7.61
C LEU A 203 -8.29 16.89 -7.58
N THR A 204 -9.01 17.05 -6.48
CA THR A 204 -9.96 18.13 -6.24
C THR A 204 -9.68 18.76 -4.87
N TRP A 205 -9.42 20.07 -4.85
CA TRP A 205 -9.36 20.82 -3.61
C TRP A 205 -10.70 20.74 -2.87
N PRO A 206 -10.73 20.62 -1.52
CA PRO A 206 -11.98 20.43 -0.79
C PRO A 206 -13.04 21.48 -1.15
N SER A 207 -14.26 21.03 -1.42
CA SER A 207 -15.38 21.94 -1.72
C SER A 207 -16.06 22.51 -0.48
N ALA A 208 -15.59 22.15 0.71
CA ALA A 208 -16.12 22.61 1.99
C ALA A 208 -15.92 24.13 2.14
N ALA A 209 -16.91 24.80 2.74
CA ALA A 209 -16.80 26.23 3.03
C ALA A 209 -15.70 26.49 4.09
N PRO A 210 -14.94 27.60 4.01
CA PRO A 210 -14.00 27.99 5.06
C PRO A 210 -14.69 28.02 6.43
N GLY A 211 -14.00 27.56 7.48
CA GLY A 211 -14.56 27.42 8.83
C GLY A 211 -15.36 26.14 9.06
N THR A 212 -15.47 25.26 8.07
CA THR A 212 -16.04 23.91 8.22
C THR A 212 -14.99 22.83 8.01
N LYS A 213 -15.29 21.59 8.41
CA LYS A 213 -14.37 20.45 8.28
C LYS A 213 -14.03 20.22 6.81
N ASN A 214 -12.73 20.24 6.48
CA ASN A 214 -12.25 20.27 5.10
C ASN A 214 -11.02 19.40 4.84
N ASN A 215 -10.53 18.71 5.86
CA ASN A 215 -9.46 17.74 5.73
C ASN A 215 -9.65 16.61 6.72
N ALA A 216 -9.07 15.45 6.39
CA ALA A 216 -9.00 14.31 7.28
C ALA A 216 -7.63 14.32 7.98
N ALA A 217 -7.62 14.64 9.28
CA ALA A 217 -6.53 14.23 10.16
C ALA A 217 -6.58 12.70 10.27
N SER A 218 -5.54 12.04 9.77
CA SER A 218 -5.57 10.61 9.49
C SER A 218 -5.44 9.78 10.77
N THR A 219 -6.33 8.82 10.96
CA THR A 219 -6.41 7.97 12.17
C THR A 219 -6.68 6.51 11.82
N GLY A 220 -6.44 6.11 10.57
CA GLY A 220 -6.75 4.76 10.08
C GLY A 220 -8.17 4.60 9.51
N GLN A 221 -8.83 5.70 9.12
CA GLN A 221 -10.14 5.63 8.47
C GLN A 221 -10.04 4.82 7.18
N ALA A 222 -11.06 4.00 6.88
CA ALA A 222 -11.20 3.35 5.58
C ALA A 222 -12.17 4.12 4.70
N VAL A 223 -11.78 4.36 3.46
CA VAL A 223 -12.52 5.17 2.50
C VAL A 223 -12.60 4.42 1.18
N ARG A 224 -13.79 4.34 0.59
CA ARG A 224 -13.96 3.78 -0.76
C ARG A 224 -13.24 4.66 -1.79
N LEU A 225 -12.59 4.01 -2.74
CA LEU A 225 -11.99 4.66 -3.89
C LEU A 225 -12.01 3.69 -5.06
N ASP A 226 -12.76 4.02 -6.10
CA ASP A 226 -12.79 3.21 -7.32
C ASP A 226 -11.77 3.76 -8.32
N GLY A 227 -10.92 2.88 -8.86
CA GLY A 227 -9.93 3.27 -9.86
C GLY A 227 -8.92 2.18 -10.17
N LYS A 228 -8.22 2.33 -11.29
CA LYS A 228 -7.18 1.42 -11.75
C LYS A 228 -6.04 2.22 -12.38
N GLY A 229 -4.80 1.92 -12.01
CA GLY A 229 -3.60 2.67 -12.42
C GLY A 229 -2.38 2.22 -11.63
N SER A 230 -1.20 2.79 -11.92
CA SER A 230 0.07 2.38 -11.30
C SER A 230 0.38 3.06 -9.97
N ARG A 231 -0.38 4.08 -9.55
CA ARG A 231 -0.15 4.78 -8.28
C ARG A 231 -1.40 5.40 -7.68
N LEU A 232 -1.41 5.50 -6.36
CA LEU A 232 -2.39 6.26 -5.58
C LEU A 232 -1.70 7.55 -5.12
N VAL A 233 -2.24 8.69 -5.53
CA VAL A 233 -1.75 10.01 -5.17
C VAL A 233 -2.61 10.61 -4.07
N PHE A 234 -1.97 11.22 -3.09
CA PHE A 234 -2.57 11.94 -1.98
C PHE A 234 -2.24 13.41 -2.08
N LEU A 235 -3.24 14.27 -1.90
CA LEU A 235 -3.08 15.70 -1.68
C LEU A 235 -3.16 15.96 -0.17
N GLY A 236 -2.13 16.55 0.42
CA GLY A 236 -2.06 16.69 1.86
C GLY A 236 -1.02 17.68 2.34
N SER A 237 -0.91 17.81 3.65
CA SER A 237 0.15 18.57 4.31
C SER A 237 0.34 18.06 5.73
N GLY A 238 1.53 18.29 6.30
CA GLY A 238 1.93 17.71 7.57
C GLY A 238 1.80 18.72 8.72
N VAL A 239 1.41 18.22 9.89
CA VAL A 239 1.59 18.91 11.16
C VAL A 239 2.64 18.14 11.97
N THR A 240 3.52 18.86 12.66
CA THR A 240 4.79 18.33 13.22
C THR A 240 5.79 17.89 12.14
N THR A 241 6.98 17.42 12.53
CA THR A 241 7.99 16.86 11.62
C THR A 241 7.76 15.37 11.32
N GLY A 242 6.90 14.71 12.10
CA GLY A 242 6.64 13.27 12.05
C GLY A 242 5.36 12.88 11.31
N ALA A 243 4.83 13.73 10.43
CA ALA A 243 3.62 13.48 9.64
C ALA A 243 3.85 12.42 8.54
N THR A 244 4.04 11.18 8.97
CA THR A 244 4.30 10.01 8.14
C THR A 244 3.47 8.81 8.60
N GLY A 245 3.23 7.86 7.71
CA GLY A 245 2.66 6.58 8.06
C GLY A 245 2.43 5.68 6.86
N THR A 246 1.70 4.60 7.07
CA THR A 246 1.41 3.62 6.03
C THR A 246 -0.02 3.76 5.56
N ALA A 247 -0.22 3.96 4.26
CA ALA A 247 -1.52 3.79 3.63
C ALA A 247 -1.64 2.35 3.08
N THR A 248 -2.81 1.75 3.25
CA THR A 248 -3.09 0.41 2.74
C THR A 248 -4.20 0.48 1.70
N VAL A 249 -3.98 -0.15 0.57
CA VAL A 249 -4.96 -0.26 -0.52
C VAL A 249 -5.47 -1.68 -0.56
N ILE A 250 -6.78 -1.82 -0.61
CA ILE A 250 -7.45 -3.09 -0.77
C ILE A 250 -8.15 -3.09 -2.12
N TYR A 251 -7.87 -4.12 -2.91
CA TYR A 251 -8.40 -4.29 -4.26
C TYR A 251 -9.71 -5.08 -4.23
N THR A 252 -10.47 -4.99 -5.33
CA THR A 252 -11.75 -5.70 -5.49
C THR A 252 -11.63 -7.22 -5.47
N ASP A 253 -10.43 -7.77 -5.74
CA ASP A 253 -10.14 -9.20 -5.64
C ASP A 253 -9.81 -9.67 -4.21
N GLY A 254 -9.84 -8.74 -3.24
CA GLY A 254 -9.54 -9.00 -1.83
C GLY A 254 -8.05 -8.92 -1.47
N SER A 255 -7.15 -8.87 -2.45
CA SER A 255 -5.73 -8.63 -2.20
C SER A 255 -5.46 -7.17 -1.81
N GLY A 256 -4.25 -6.86 -1.34
CA GLY A 256 -3.90 -5.49 -0.99
C GLY A 256 -2.42 -5.19 -1.18
N THR A 257 -2.12 -3.90 -1.24
CA THR A 257 -0.76 -3.36 -1.19
C THR A 257 -0.68 -2.28 -0.10
N SER A 258 0.52 -1.97 0.37
CA SER A 258 0.75 -0.87 1.30
C SER A 258 1.96 -0.05 0.89
N GLY A 259 1.97 1.23 1.23
CA GLY A 259 3.10 2.10 0.99
C GLY A 259 3.23 3.17 2.05
N ALA A 260 4.46 3.62 2.27
CA ALA A 260 4.75 4.76 3.13
C ALA A 260 4.30 6.05 2.42
N VAL A 261 3.65 6.92 3.18
CA VAL A 261 3.24 8.26 2.75
C VAL A 261 3.58 9.23 3.87
N GLY A 262 4.02 10.43 3.50
CA GLY A 262 4.26 11.49 4.46
C GLY A 262 4.27 12.86 3.83
N PHE A 263 4.14 13.88 4.67
CA PHE A 263 4.17 15.27 4.23
C PHE A 263 5.09 16.07 5.14
N PRO A 264 5.89 16.99 4.58
CA PRO A 264 6.61 17.96 5.38
C PRO A 264 5.65 18.73 6.28
N ASN A 265 6.18 19.24 7.40
CA ASN A 265 5.48 20.27 8.14
C ASN A 265 5.04 21.37 7.19
N TRP A 266 3.76 21.76 7.29
CA TRP A 266 3.11 22.74 6.44
C TRP A 266 3.88 24.05 6.29
N SER A 267 4.79 24.42 7.20
CA SER A 267 5.68 25.57 7.03
C SER A 267 7.18 25.22 6.98
N PHE A 268 7.77 24.91 8.13
CA PHE A 268 9.21 25.12 8.36
C PHE A 268 10.13 23.99 7.88
N GLN A 269 9.56 22.92 7.34
CA GLN A 269 10.33 21.78 6.86
C GLN A 269 10.65 21.91 5.36
N GLU A 270 11.74 21.28 4.94
CA GLU A 270 12.12 21.18 3.53
C GLU A 270 11.01 20.54 2.71
N ALA A 271 10.70 21.15 1.55
CA ALA A 271 9.51 20.81 0.77
C ALA A 271 9.53 19.40 0.16
N THR A 272 10.69 18.76 0.09
CA THR A 272 10.91 17.42 -0.47
C THR A 272 11.00 16.32 0.60
N GLU A 273 10.87 16.67 1.87
CA GLU A 273 10.90 15.69 2.97
C GLU A 273 9.78 14.65 2.82
N HIS A 274 10.06 13.43 3.29
CA HIS A 274 9.16 12.28 3.18
C HIS A 274 8.77 11.89 1.75
N GLY A 275 9.52 12.34 0.74
CA GLY A 275 9.24 12.07 -0.67
C GLY A 275 8.08 12.89 -1.25
N ALA A 276 7.67 13.95 -0.55
CA ALA A 276 6.60 14.82 -1.02
C ALA A 276 7.04 15.73 -2.18
N THR A 277 6.05 16.20 -2.94
CA THR A 277 6.18 17.19 -3.99
C THR A 277 5.38 18.42 -3.60
N LEU A 278 5.98 19.61 -3.65
CA LEU A 278 5.25 20.86 -3.44
C LEU A 278 4.18 21.04 -4.52
N VAL A 279 2.94 21.28 -4.11
CA VAL A 279 1.82 21.58 -5.01
C VAL A 279 1.63 23.08 -5.06
N GLU A 280 1.35 23.71 -3.92
CA GLU A 280 1.19 25.16 -3.82
C GLU A 280 1.75 25.69 -2.49
N SER A 281 2.09 26.97 -2.49
CA SER A 281 2.63 27.68 -1.32
C SER A 281 1.98 29.05 -1.19
N THR A 282 1.44 29.32 -0.02
CA THR A 282 0.90 30.63 0.36
C THR A 282 1.77 31.27 1.42
N ASN A 283 1.75 32.60 1.53
CA ASN A 283 2.37 33.27 2.66
C ASN A 283 1.32 33.58 3.72
N GLY A 284 1.71 33.44 5.00
CA GLY A 284 0.84 33.71 6.13
C GLY A 284 -0.19 32.64 6.44
N ARG A 285 -0.76 32.74 7.62
CA ARG A 285 -1.79 31.85 8.15
C ARG A 285 -2.84 32.64 8.90
N ASN A 286 -4.02 32.06 9.03
CA ASN A 286 -5.02 32.51 9.98
C ASN A 286 -4.65 32.00 11.36
N ARG A 287 -4.68 32.89 12.34
CA ARG A 287 -4.45 32.61 13.77
C ARG A 287 -5.71 32.96 14.56
N PRO A 288 -5.84 32.55 15.83
CA PRO A 288 -6.99 32.92 16.65
C PRO A 288 -7.22 34.44 16.77
N ASP A 289 -6.16 35.24 16.65
CA ASP A 289 -6.17 36.71 16.70
C ASP A 289 -6.19 37.38 15.31
N GLY A 290 -6.44 36.61 14.24
CA GLY A 290 -6.55 37.09 12.86
C GLY A 290 -5.38 36.66 11.97
N TYR A 291 -5.40 37.10 10.71
CA TYR A 291 -4.34 36.79 9.75
C TYR A 291 -2.97 37.30 10.23
N GLY A 292 -1.91 36.51 10.03
CA GLY A 292 -0.56 36.88 10.41
C GLY A 292 0.51 35.99 9.79
N ASN A 293 1.74 36.13 10.28
CA ASN A 293 2.91 35.42 9.75
C ASN A 293 3.14 35.59 8.23
N ALA A 294 2.79 36.77 7.68
CA ALA A 294 2.79 37.03 6.23
C ALA A 294 4.15 36.88 5.52
N GLY A 295 5.26 36.67 6.24
CA GLY A 295 6.58 36.34 5.67
C GLY A 295 6.92 34.84 5.72
N ILE A 296 6.02 33.98 6.18
CA ILE A 296 6.24 32.54 6.36
C ILE A 296 5.40 31.79 5.33
N ALA A 297 6.03 30.85 4.63
CA ALA A 297 5.35 29.98 3.69
C ALA A 297 4.55 28.89 4.42
N TYR A 298 3.33 28.65 3.96
CA TYR A 298 2.44 27.56 4.36
C TYR A 298 2.00 26.81 3.10
N ARG A 299 2.18 25.49 3.09
CA ARG A 299 2.31 24.71 1.87
C ARG A 299 1.39 23.50 1.84
N VAL A 300 0.93 23.21 0.63
CA VAL A 300 0.18 22.00 0.25
C VAL A 300 1.10 21.15 -0.63
N PHE A 301 1.05 19.84 -0.41
CA PHE A 301 1.94 18.87 -1.03
C PHE A 301 1.15 17.72 -1.66
N ALA A 302 1.82 16.98 -2.52
CA ALA A 302 1.38 15.68 -3.00
C ALA A 302 2.41 14.61 -2.67
N ASN A 303 1.95 13.39 -2.42
CA ASN A 303 2.79 12.21 -2.27
C ASN A 303 2.03 11.00 -2.84
N SER A 304 2.69 9.90 -3.14
CA SER A 304 2.07 8.74 -3.76
C SER A 304 2.65 7.41 -3.32
N ILE A 305 1.83 6.36 -3.39
CA ILE A 305 2.28 4.97 -3.23
C ILE A 305 2.04 4.19 -4.53
N PRO A 306 2.86 3.17 -4.83
CA PRO A 306 2.64 2.33 -5.99
C PRO A 306 1.38 1.47 -5.83
N LEU A 307 0.69 1.25 -6.94
CA LEU A 307 -0.42 0.31 -7.09
C LEU A 307 -0.04 -0.80 -8.05
N ASP A 308 -0.78 -1.90 -8.00
CA ASP A 308 -0.77 -2.92 -9.03
C ASP A 308 -1.67 -2.44 -10.19
N PRO A 309 -1.11 -2.10 -11.36
CA PRO A 309 -1.88 -1.57 -12.49
C PRO A 309 -2.83 -2.59 -13.10
N ALA A 310 -2.72 -3.88 -12.75
CA ALA A 310 -3.66 -4.90 -13.19
C ALA A 310 -4.94 -4.96 -12.34
N LYS A 311 -4.93 -4.35 -11.14
CA LYS A 311 -6.01 -4.46 -10.15
C LYS A 311 -6.82 -3.18 -10.00
N THR A 312 -8.06 -3.34 -9.55
CA THR A 312 -8.98 -2.23 -9.27
C THR A 312 -9.02 -1.96 -7.77
N VAL A 313 -8.75 -0.71 -7.38
CA VAL A 313 -8.86 -0.24 -6.00
C VAL A 313 -10.32 -0.31 -5.54
N GLU A 314 -10.56 -0.76 -4.32
CA GLU A 314 -11.88 -0.77 -3.67
C GLU A 314 -11.89 0.17 -2.47
N VAL A 315 -10.87 0.08 -1.62
CA VAL A 315 -10.77 0.78 -0.34
C VAL A 315 -9.34 1.24 -0.10
N VAL A 316 -9.19 2.46 0.40
CA VAL A 316 -7.95 2.99 0.97
C VAL A 316 -8.12 3.14 2.47
N VAL A 317 -7.22 2.54 3.23
CA VAL A 317 -7.05 2.78 4.66
C VAL A 317 -5.99 3.87 4.82
N LEU A 318 -6.39 5.00 5.39
CA LEU A 318 -5.51 6.14 5.60
C LEU A 318 -4.44 5.81 6.65
N PRO A 319 -3.31 6.55 6.70
CA PRO A 319 -2.32 6.40 7.76
C PRO A 319 -2.93 6.60 9.16
N ALA A 320 -2.45 5.83 10.13
CA ALA A 320 -2.84 6.00 11.54
C ALA A 320 -1.96 7.05 12.25
N ASN A 321 -1.92 8.27 11.72
CA ASN A 321 -1.14 9.38 12.27
C ASN A 321 -1.87 10.71 12.04
N ALA A 322 -2.35 11.34 13.12
CA ALA A 322 -3.16 12.53 13.04
C ALA A 322 -2.39 13.77 12.54
N GLY A 323 -1.05 13.73 12.50
CA GLY A 323 -0.24 14.77 11.86
C GLY A 323 -0.29 14.72 10.32
N VAL A 324 -0.82 13.64 9.72
CA VAL A 324 -1.05 13.54 8.28
C VAL A 324 -2.45 14.07 7.96
N HIS A 325 -2.52 15.26 7.35
CA HIS A 325 -3.78 15.85 6.90
C HIS A 325 -3.98 15.64 5.41
N LEU A 326 -5.10 15.03 5.05
CA LEU A 326 -5.46 14.73 3.66
C LEU A 326 -6.63 15.60 3.19
N PHE A 327 -6.43 16.24 2.04
CA PHE A 327 -7.43 17.05 1.36
C PHE A 327 -8.13 16.23 0.27
N ASP A 328 -7.39 15.42 -0.48
CA ASP A 328 -7.94 14.53 -1.50
C ASP A 328 -7.04 13.32 -1.79
N MET A 329 -7.56 12.33 -2.51
CA MET A 329 -6.78 11.23 -3.06
C MET A 329 -7.37 10.73 -4.39
N ALA A 330 -6.49 10.32 -5.31
CA ALA A 330 -6.91 9.84 -6.63
C ALA A 330 -5.91 8.83 -7.21
N VAL A 331 -6.42 7.92 -8.05
CA VAL A 331 -5.58 6.98 -8.80
C VAL A 331 -5.01 7.68 -10.04
N ALA A 332 -3.72 7.47 -10.31
CA ALA A 332 -3.06 7.93 -11.52
C ALA A 332 -2.59 6.75 -12.40
N PRO A 333 -2.40 6.97 -13.72
CA PRO A 333 -1.83 5.99 -14.63
C PRO A 333 -0.48 5.46 -14.17
#